data_AF-A0A962R0C9-F1
#
_entry.id   AF-A0A962R0C9-F1
#
_cell.length_a   1.000
_cell.length_b   1.000
_cell.length_c   1.000
_cell.angle_alpha   90.00
_cell.angle_beta   90.00
_cell.angle_gamma   90.00
#
_symmetry.space_group_name_H-M   'P 1'
#
loop_
_entity.id
_entity.type
_entity.pdbx_description
1 polymer ?
#
loop_
_entity_poly.entity_id
_entity_poly.type
_entity_poly.pdbx_seq_one_letter_code
_entity_poly.pdbx_strand_id
1 'polypeptide(L)' 'MAAFFTATVRAPLTGLVLIVELTGVVNQLLPMLWACFAAMAVPTVFGSKPIYDTLKERTLQVANDEERRGR' A
#
# COMPACT_ATOMS: atom_id res chain seq x y z
N MET A 1 -13.52 2.06 0.55
CA MET A 1 -12.39 2.06 1.50
C MET A 1 -11.25 1.15 1.05
N ALA A 2 -11.49 -0.14 0.72
CA ALA A 2 -10.44 -1.12 0.41
C ALA A 2 -9.56 -0.74 -0.78
N ALA A 3 -10.18 -0.38 -1.90
CA ALA A 3 -9.49 -0.05 -3.15
C ALA A 3 -8.44 1.06 -3.00
N PHE A 4 -8.76 2.12 -2.24
CA PHE A 4 -7.84 3.24 -2.01
C PHE A 4 -6.61 2.82 -1.17
N PHE A 5 -6.86 2.04 -0.10
CA PHE A 5 -5.78 1.48 0.72
C PHE A 5 -4.86 0.60 -0.13
N THR A 6 -5.44 -0.28 -0.96
CA THR A 6 -4.69 -1.13 -1.87
C THR A 6 -3.87 -0.34 -2.90
N ALA A 7 -4.40 0.74 -3.47
CA ALA A 7 -3.66 1.58 -4.42
C ALA A 7 -2.41 2.22 -3.80
N THR A 8 -2.47 2.57 -2.52
CA THR A 8 -1.40 3.27 -1.80
C THR A 8 -0.30 2.30 -1.31
N VAL A 9 -0.73 1.17 -0.75
CA VAL A 9 0.15 0.21 -0.06
C VAL A 9 0.62 -0.93 -0.98
N ARG A 10 -0.07 -1.20 -2.08
CA ARG A 10 0.10 -2.39 -2.95
C ARG A 10 0.02 -3.73 -2.20
N ALA A 11 -0.93 -3.85 -1.26
CA ALA A 11 -1.20 -5.10 -0.55
C ALA A 11 -2.71 -5.44 -0.58
N PRO A 12 -3.19 -6.09 -1.65
CA PRO A 12 -4.62 -6.27 -1.90
C PRO A 12 -5.30 -7.25 -0.93
N LEU A 13 -4.66 -8.38 -0.63
CA LEU A 13 -5.23 -9.41 0.25
C LEU A 13 -5.30 -8.94 1.70
N THR A 14 -4.21 -8.36 2.22
CA THR A 14 -4.18 -7.79 3.56
C THR A 14 -5.13 -6.61 3.68
N GLY A 15 -5.19 -5.73 2.68
CA GLY A 15 -6.17 -4.64 2.64
C GLY A 15 -7.62 -5.14 2.66
N LEU A 16 -7.94 -6.19 1.88
CA LEU A 16 -9.26 -6.80 1.86
C LEU A 16 -9.64 -7.37 3.22
N VAL A 17 -8.77 -8.18 3.83
CA VAL A 17 -9.02 -8.79 5.15
C VAL A 17 -9.25 -7.71 6.20
N LEU A 18 -8.40 -6.68 6.27
CA LEU A 18 -8.57 -5.57 7.21
C LEU A 18 -9.93 -4.88 7.06
N ILE A 19 -10.38 -4.62 5.82
CA ILE A 19 -11.65 -3.94 5.57
C ILE A 19 -12.83 -4.83 5.95
N VAL A 20 -12.75 -6.12 5.64
CA VAL A 20 -13.77 -7.09 6.01
C VAL A 20 -13.89 -7.17 7.53
N GLU A 21 -12.78 -7.27 8.24
CA GLU A 21 -12.75 -7.28 9.72
C GLU A 21 -13.33 -5.98 10.30
N LEU A 22 -12.99 -4.82 9.74
CA LEU A 22 -13.47 -3.51 10.23
C LEU A 22 -14.94 -3.21 9.90
N THR A 23 -15.50 -3.82 8.85
CA THR A 23 -16.87 -3.55 8.41
C THR A 23 -17.85 -4.69 8.72
N GLY A 24 -17.36 -5.90 8.98
CA GLY A 24 -18.17 -7.10 9.15
C GLY A 24 -18.90 -7.56 7.88
N VAL A 25 -18.63 -6.94 6.71
CA VAL A 25 -19.37 -7.22 5.46
C VAL A 25 -18.60 -8.18 4.56
N VAL A 26 -18.96 -9.46 4.61
CA VAL A 26 -18.39 -10.52 3.76
C VAL A 26 -19.13 -10.68 2.42
N ASN A 27 -20.41 -10.28 2.34
CA ASN A 27 -21.23 -10.48 1.14
C ASN A 27 -20.69 -9.76 -0.11
N GLN A 28 -19.85 -8.73 0.07
CA GLN A 28 -19.25 -7.94 -1.01
C GLN A 28 -17.77 -8.25 -1.25
N LEU A 29 -17.25 -9.39 -0.77
CA LEU A 29 -15.86 -9.82 -0.95
C LEU A 29 -15.42 -9.81 -2.41
N LEU A 30 -16.22 -10.41 -3.30
CA LEU A 30 -15.88 -10.54 -4.71
C LEU A 30 -15.85 -9.17 -5.45
N PRO A 31 -16.87 -8.29 -5.31
CA PRO A 31 -16.79 -6.91 -5.81
C PRO A 31 -15.60 -6.12 -5.24
N MET A 32 -15.31 -6.25 -3.95
CA MET A 32 -14.20 -5.53 -3.30
C MET A 32 -12.85 -5.98 -3.85
N LEU A 33 -12.64 -7.29 -4.04
CA LEU A 33 -11.46 -7.82 -4.70
C LEU A 33 -11.27 -7.20 -6.08
N TRP A 34 -12.34 -7.15 -6.88
CA TRP A 34 -12.28 -6.58 -8.22
C TRP A 34 -11.92 -5.09 -8.21
N ALA A 35 -12.50 -4.33 -7.28
CA ALA A 35 -12.15 -2.93 -7.08
C ALA A 35 -10.68 -2.75 -6.64
N CYS A 36 -10.17 -3.61 -5.76
CA CYS A 36 -8.76 -3.61 -5.34
C CYS A 36 -7.81 -3.91 -6.51
N PHE A 37 -8.14 -4.88 -7.37
CA PHE A 37 -7.37 -5.17 -8.58
C PHE A 37 -7.33 -3.99 -9.56
N ALA A 38 -8.49 -3.40 -9.85
CA ALA A 38 -8.57 -2.22 -10.70
C ALA A 38 -7.76 -1.04 -10.12
N ALA A 39 -7.83 -0.84 -8.80
CA ALA A 39 -7.11 0.23 -8.12
C ALA A 39 -5.59 0.00 -8.03
N MET A 40 -5.10 -1.24 -8.11
CA MET A 40 -3.66 -1.51 -8.26
C MET A 40 -3.14 -1.20 -9.66
N ALA A 41 -3.99 -1.37 -10.69
CA ALA A 41 -3.56 -1.20 -12.07
C ALA A 41 -3.12 0.25 -12.34
N VAL A 42 -3.87 1.24 -11.83
CA VAL A 42 -3.56 2.67 -12.01
C VAL A 42 -2.14 3.04 -11.55
N PRO A 43 -1.76 2.92 -10.25
CA PRO A 43 -0.41 3.26 -9.79
C PRO A 43 0.70 2.41 -10.43
N THR A 44 0.37 1.21 -10.90
CA THR A 44 1.31 0.36 -11.64
C THR A 44 1.64 0.96 -13.01
N VAL A 45 0.61 1.41 -13.75
CA VAL A 45 0.78 2.05 -15.06
C VAL A 45 1.52 3.39 -14.94
N PHE A 46 1.26 4.15 -13.89
CA PHE A 46 1.94 5.42 -13.62
C PHE A 46 3.34 5.25 -12.99
N GLY A 47 3.80 4.03 -12.75
CA GLY A 47 5.14 3.76 -12.19
C GLY A 47 5.34 4.22 -10.74
N SER A 48 4.27 4.55 -10.01
CA SER A 48 4.37 5.04 -8.64
C SER A 48 4.73 3.90 -7.67
N LYS A 49 5.83 4.06 -6.92
CA LYS A 49 6.26 3.08 -5.91
C LYS A 49 5.28 3.01 -4.74
N PRO A 50 5.15 1.84 -4.06
CA PRO A 50 4.40 1.72 -2.81
C PRO A 50 4.88 2.73 -1.76
N ILE A 51 3.96 3.21 -0.92
CA ILE A 51 4.29 4.20 0.11
C ILE A 51 5.35 3.69 1.07
N TYR A 52 5.27 2.42 1.51
CA TYR A 52 6.21 1.86 2.47
C TYR A 52 7.62 1.68 1.90
N ASP A 53 7.74 1.39 0.60
CA ASP A 53 9.05 1.34 -0.07
C ASP A 53 9.68 2.73 -0.11
N THR A 54 8.88 3.75 -0.43
CA THR A 54 9.34 5.14 -0.49
C THR A 54 9.77 5.65 0.89
N LEU A 55 9.01 5.32 1.94
CA LEU A 55 9.37 5.68 3.30
C LEU A 55 10.63 4.94 3.76
N LYS A 56 10.75 3.65 3.45
CA LYS A 56 11.96 2.86 3.74
C LYS A 56 13.20 3.46 3.09
N GLU A 57 13.12 3.84 1.82
CA GLU A 57 14.23 4.49 1.10
C GLU A 57 14.64 5.80 1.79
N ARG A 58 13.68 6.64 2.23
CA ARG A 58 13.99 7.89 2.95
C ARG A 58 14.64 7.63 4.31
N THR A 59 14.14 6.67 5.08
CA THR A 59 14.71 6.36 6.40
C THR A 59 16.15 5.88 6.28
N LEU A 60 16.46 5.06 5.27
CA LEU A 60 17.82 4.60 5.01
C LEU A 60 18.75 5.75 4.56
N GLN A 61 18.25 6.71 3.78
CA GLN A 61 19.01 7.90 3.39
C GLN A 61 19.37 8.76 4.62
N VAL A 62 18.41 9.02 5.49
CA VAL A 62 18.63 9.80 6.73
C VAL A 62 19.67 9.12 7.62
N ALA A 63 19.57 7.80 7.82
CA ALA A 63 20.54 7.05 8.63
C ALA A 63 21.97 7.12 8.06
N ASN A 64 22.13 6.98 6.74
CA ASN A 64 23.43 7.07 6.09
C ASN A 64 24.05 8.48 6.18
N ASP A 65 23.23 9.52 6.14
CA ASP A 65 23.68 10.91 6.27
C ASP A 65 24.16 11.21 7.69
N GLU A 66 23.49 10.65 8.71
CA GLU A 66 23.93 10.75 10.11
C GLU A 66 25.28 10.04 10.33
N GLU A 67 25.46 8.82 9.79
CA GLU A 67 26.74 8.11 9.86
C GLU A 67 27.89 8.85 9.16
N ARG A 68 27.61 9.61 8.10
CA ARG A 68 28.60 10.44 7.40
C ARG A 68 28.95 11.72 8.16
N ARG A 69 28.02 12.28 8.94
CA ARG A 69 28.26 13.49 9.75
C ARG A 69 28.98 13.20 11.07
N GLY A 70 28.82 11.99 11.61
CA GLY A 70 29.50 11.54 12.81
C GLY A 70 30.93 11.01 12.59
N ARG A 71 31.42 11.01 11.34
CA ARG A 71 32.76 10.59 10.93
C ARG A 71 33.56 11.79 10.45
#